data_AF-A0A1G2XG51-F1
#
_entry.id   AF-A0A1G2XG51-F1
#
_cell.length_a   1.000
_cell.length_b   1.000
_cell.length_c   1.000
_cell.angle_alpha   90.00
_cell.angle_beta   90.00
_cell.angle_gamma   90.00
#
_symmetry.space_group_name_H-M   'P 1'
#
loop_
_entity.id
_entity.type
_entity.pdbx_description
1 polymer ?
#
loop_
_entity_poly.entity_id
_entity_poly.type
_entity_poly.pdbx_seq_one_letter_code
_entity_poly.pdbx_strand_id
1 'polypeptide(L)'
;MKTITVLAMALAICVLGGCIRHMDPQLMSAYDQTTLGTSDSTAVLSTLQTPESEDRGDLLSQSDNVIASWGHKDELKLWPGRDKENIKMWLTMVAFNEDSTFVERKYYLYVDEHARWGWVTHPKWATIVYAQAQADAAVLEKPYANENARMSALLDYLREKFTSDTLKVSPDNKMIDVSNDVIDEAILTVQLILKESPARAVELSRPDGLVFQHKSFYKGRMRLAENDGMIKLEIKTGTYSEKSQDARTQTIGND
;
A
#
# COMPACT_ATOMS: atom_id res chain seq x y z
N MET A 1 -11.44 33.31 -40.29
CA MET A 1 -12.01 31.93 -40.16
C MET A 1 -10.97 30.83 -39.88
N LYS A 2 -9.81 31.12 -39.25
CA LYS A 2 -8.78 30.10 -38.90
C LYS A 2 -8.53 29.91 -37.39
N THR A 3 -9.19 30.70 -36.54
CA THR A 3 -8.99 30.69 -35.08
C THR A 3 -9.95 29.77 -34.32
N ILE A 4 -11.06 29.34 -34.94
CA ILE A 4 -12.09 28.52 -34.28
C ILE A 4 -11.66 27.04 -34.19
N THR A 5 -10.78 26.56 -35.06
CA THR A 5 -10.34 25.15 -35.10
C THR A 5 -9.32 24.78 -34.02
N VAL A 6 -8.55 25.73 -33.49
CA VAL A 6 -7.52 25.44 -32.47
C VAL A 6 -8.14 25.25 -31.08
N LEU A 7 -9.21 26.00 -30.77
CA LEU A 7 -9.88 25.91 -29.47
C LEU A 7 -10.63 24.58 -29.28
N ALA A 8 -11.22 24.04 -30.36
CA ALA A 8 -11.92 22.75 -30.33
C ALA A 8 -10.97 21.56 -30.12
N MET A 9 -9.73 21.65 -30.60
CA MET A 9 -8.73 20.60 -30.44
C MET A 9 -8.12 20.60 -29.03
N ALA A 10 -7.93 21.78 -28.41
CA ALA A 10 -7.46 21.88 -27.03
C ALA A 10 -8.49 21.35 -26.02
N LEU A 11 -9.79 21.57 -26.25
CA LEU A 11 -10.85 21.02 -25.39
C LEU A 11 -10.93 19.49 -25.48
N ALA A 12 -10.75 18.91 -26.66
CA ALA A 12 -10.77 17.45 -26.85
C ALA A 12 -9.64 16.72 -26.11
N ILE A 13 -8.48 17.36 -25.94
CA ILE A 13 -7.33 16.78 -25.19
C ILE A 13 -7.63 16.75 -23.68
N CYS A 14 -8.34 17.75 -23.15
CA CYS A 14 -8.71 17.77 -21.73
C CYS A 14 -9.82 16.76 -21.35
N VAL A 15 -10.71 16.39 -22.27
CA VAL A 15 -11.80 15.41 -21.96
C VAL A 15 -11.35 13.95 -22.05
N LEU A 16 -10.26 13.66 -22.76
CA LEU A 16 -9.71 12.31 -22.87
C LEU A 16 -8.72 11.97 -21.76
N GLY A 17 -8.10 12.98 -21.14
CA GLY A 17 -7.36 12.84 -19.90
C GLY A 17 -8.30 12.72 -18.70
N GLY A 18 -9.14 11.67 -18.68
CA GLY A 18 -10.04 11.43 -17.55
C GLY A 18 -9.27 11.53 -16.23
N CYS A 19 -9.61 12.53 -15.41
CA CYS A 19 -9.00 12.73 -14.10
C CYS A 19 -9.30 11.50 -13.25
N ILE A 20 -8.33 10.62 -13.12
CA ILE A 20 -8.42 9.46 -12.26
C ILE A 20 -8.42 9.99 -10.84
N ARG A 21 -9.42 9.56 -10.06
CA ARG A 21 -9.50 9.90 -8.64
C ARG A 21 -8.26 9.32 -7.98
N HIS A 22 -7.38 10.19 -7.52
CA HIS A 22 -6.21 9.80 -6.76
C HIS A 22 -6.65 9.41 -5.34
N MET A 23 -5.94 8.43 -4.76
CA MET A 23 -5.92 8.20 -3.33
C MET A 23 -5.75 9.54 -2.62
N ASP A 24 -6.59 9.81 -1.64
CA ASP A 24 -6.51 11.04 -0.85
C ASP A 24 -5.16 11.05 -0.11
N PRO A 25 -4.25 12.00 -0.40
CA PRO A 25 -2.93 12.06 0.24
C PRO A 25 -3.01 12.15 1.77
N GLN A 26 -4.11 12.69 2.31
CA GLN A 26 -4.30 12.79 3.76
C GLN A 26 -4.43 11.42 4.42
N LEU A 27 -4.98 10.41 3.72
CA LEU A 27 -5.13 9.06 4.26
C LEU A 27 -3.80 8.37 4.53
N MET A 28 -2.75 8.75 3.81
CA MET A 28 -1.42 8.15 3.92
C MET A 28 -0.44 9.05 4.72
N SER A 29 -0.88 10.22 5.16
CA SER A 29 -0.03 11.20 5.86
C SER A 29 0.62 10.62 7.12
N ALA A 30 -0.11 9.86 7.93
CA ALA A 30 0.43 9.22 9.13
C ALA A 30 1.55 8.21 8.80
N TYR A 31 1.37 7.44 7.72
CA TYR A 31 2.41 6.53 7.24
C TYR A 31 3.66 7.28 6.77
N ASP A 32 3.50 8.39 6.05
CA ASP A 32 4.62 9.19 5.54
C ASP A 32 5.36 9.93 6.66
N GLN A 33 4.65 10.42 7.69
CA GLN A 33 5.23 11.15 8.83
C GLN A 33 5.93 10.22 9.85
N THR A 34 5.51 8.95 9.92
CA THR A 34 6.13 7.97 10.83
C THR A 34 7.48 7.52 10.28
N THR A 35 8.57 7.68 11.05
CA THR A 35 9.93 7.32 10.62
C THR A 35 10.47 6.16 11.46
N LEU A 36 10.98 5.11 10.79
CA LEU A 36 11.57 3.95 11.46
C LEU A 36 12.78 4.36 12.32
N GLY A 37 12.92 3.74 13.50
CA GLY A 37 13.99 3.97 14.45
C GLY A 37 14.00 5.35 15.13
N THR A 38 13.04 6.23 14.80
CA THR A 38 13.01 7.62 15.29
C THR A 38 11.67 7.96 15.95
N SER A 39 10.55 7.61 15.31
CA SER A 39 9.23 7.85 15.89
C SER A 39 8.98 6.93 17.09
N ASP A 40 8.42 7.48 18.16
CA ASP A 40 7.93 6.73 19.32
C ASP A 40 6.40 6.59 19.28
N SER A 41 5.82 5.90 20.26
CA SER A 41 4.37 5.69 20.33
C SER A 41 3.57 6.98 20.47
N THR A 42 4.11 8.00 21.14
CA THR A 42 3.41 9.29 21.33
C THR A 42 3.35 10.05 20.02
N ALA A 43 4.47 10.11 19.29
CA ALA A 43 4.55 10.71 17.97
C ALA A 43 3.58 10.01 17.01
N VAL A 44 3.59 8.67 16.97
CA VAL A 44 2.68 7.90 16.12
C VAL A 44 1.21 8.17 16.47
N LEU A 45 0.83 8.13 17.74
CA LEU A 45 -0.56 8.43 18.16
C LEU A 45 -0.99 9.83 17.71
N SER A 46 -0.12 10.84 17.84
CA SER A 46 -0.43 12.21 17.40
C SER A 46 -0.64 12.33 15.89
N THR A 47 -0.04 11.44 15.09
CA THR A 47 -0.26 11.39 13.63
C THR A 47 -1.49 10.58 13.23
N LEU A 48 -1.88 9.58 14.03
CA LEU A 48 -3.03 8.72 13.76
C LEU A 48 -4.35 9.28 14.30
N GLN A 49 -4.30 10.03 15.42
CA GLN A 49 -5.44 10.66 16.08
C GLN A 49 -5.39 12.17 15.91
N THR A 50 -5.82 12.61 14.73
CA THR A 50 -6.03 14.01 14.37
C THR A 50 -7.53 14.34 14.39
N PRO A 51 -7.93 15.61 14.58
CA PRO A 51 -9.34 16.01 14.39
C PRO A 51 -9.88 15.54 13.04
N GLU A 52 -9.07 15.58 11.99
CA GLU A 52 -9.44 15.10 10.66
C GLU A 52 -9.70 13.60 10.59
N SER A 53 -8.92 12.78 11.31
CA SER A 53 -9.17 11.33 11.40
C SER A 53 -10.40 11.00 12.25
N GLU A 54 -10.67 11.79 13.31
CA GLU A 54 -11.89 11.63 14.11
C GLU A 54 -13.13 11.98 13.27
N ASP A 55 -13.09 13.09 12.53
CA ASP A 55 -14.15 13.52 11.62
C ASP A 55 -14.40 12.51 10.48
N ARG A 56 -13.36 11.79 10.07
CA ARG A 56 -13.46 10.69 9.09
C ARG A 56 -14.06 9.42 9.68
N GLY A 57 -14.09 9.27 11.00
CA GLY A 57 -14.52 8.06 11.69
C GLY A 57 -13.46 6.96 11.70
N ASP A 58 -12.17 7.33 11.70
CA ASP A 58 -11.08 6.38 11.88
C ASP A 58 -11.20 5.71 13.27
N LEU A 59 -11.14 4.37 13.28
CA LEU A 59 -11.12 3.54 14.47
C LEU A 59 -9.69 3.16 14.80
N LEU A 60 -9.35 3.23 16.09
CA LEU A 60 -8.04 2.85 16.60
C LEU A 60 -8.11 1.48 17.26
N SER A 61 -7.16 0.61 16.93
CA SER A 61 -6.94 -0.70 17.55
C SER A 61 -5.51 -0.77 18.08
N GLN A 62 -5.33 -1.28 19.29
CA GLN A 62 -4.05 -1.20 20.00
C GLN A 62 -3.72 -2.47 20.75
N SER A 63 -2.44 -2.82 20.75
CA SER A 63 -1.83 -3.80 21.64
C SER A 63 -0.59 -3.19 22.30
N ASP A 64 0.13 -3.98 23.10
CA ASP A 64 1.31 -3.50 23.83
C ASP A 64 2.40 -2.89 22.93
N ASN A 65 2.52 -3.36 21.69
CA ASN A 65 3.56 -2.91 20.75
C ASN A 65 3.07 -2.73 19.31
N VAL A 66 1.77 -2.66 19.07
CA VAL A 66 1.20 -2.38 17.74
C VAL A 66 0.04 -1.42 17.86
N ILE A 67 0.02 -0.38 17.04
CA ILE A 67 -1.07 0.58 16.91
C ILE A 67 -1.54 0.54 15.46
N ALA A 68 -2.85 0.37 15.27
CA ALA A 68 -3.49 0.41 13.97
C ALA A 68 -4.62 1.45 13.96
N SER A 69 -4.64 2.27 12.92
CA SER A 69 -5.79 3.11 12.58
C SER A 69 -6.42 2.59 11.30
N TRP A 70 -7.73 2.36 11.34
CA TRP A 70 -8.50 1.87 10.22
C TRP A 70 -9.71 2.76 9.99
N GLY A 71 -10.07 2.98 8.73
CA GLY A 71 -11.32 3.65 8.41
C GLY A 71 -11.95 3.10 7.15
N HIS A 72 -13.26 3.31 7.06
CA HIS A 72 -14.00 3.12 5.83
C HIS A 72 -14.79 4.39 5.53
N LYS A 73 -14.93 4.71 4.26
CA LYS A 73 -15.79 5.80 3.81
C LYS A 73 -16.73 5.27 2.76
N ASP A 74 -18.01 5.29 3.11
CA ASP A 74 -19.09 5.08 2.16
C ASP A 74 -19.47 6.43 1.58
N GLU A 75 -18.72 6.87 0.57
CA GLU A 75 -18.86 8.22 0.04
C GLU A 75 -20.09 8.31 -0.90
N LEU A 76 -21.25 8.61 -0.32
CA LEU A 76 -22.49 8.94 -1.04
C LEU A 76 -22.55 10.46 -1.26
N LYS A 77 -22.23 10.93 -2.47
CA LYS A 77 -22.76 12.19 -3.06
C LYS A 77 -22.21 12.39 -4.48
N LEU A 78 -22.98 11.95 -5.47
CA LEU A 78 -22.79 12.33 -6.86
C LEU A 78 -24.12 12.72 -7.47
N TRP A 79 -24.37 14.04 -7.55
CA TRP A 79 -25.54 14.64 -8.22
C TRP A 79 -26.89 14.25 -7.57
N PRO A 80 -27.90 15.15 -7.48
CA PRO A 80 -29.23 14.72 -7.04
C PRO A 80 -29.75 13.60 -7.97
N GLY A 81 -29.87 12.38 -7.46
CA GLY A 81 -30.50 11.25 -8.15
C GLY A 81 -29.58 10.16 -8.73
N ARG A 82 -28.29 10.08 -8.37
CA ARG A 82 -27.44 8.91 -8.70
C ARG A 82 -26.51 8.53 -7.54
N ASP A 83 -27.06 7.80 -6.59
CA ASP A 83 -26.27 7.18 -5.54
C ASP A 83 -25.49 6.00 -6.13
N LYS A 84 -24.16 6.13 -6.18
CA LYS A 84 -23.28 4.97 -6.30
C LYS A 84 -22.35 5.01 -5.11
N GLU A 85 -22.40 3.95 -4.31
CA GLU A 85 -21.50 3.71 -3.20
C GLU A 85 -20.06 3.70 -3.74
N ASN A 86 -19.20 4.56 -3.22
CA ASN A 86 -17.78 4.52 -3.47
C ASN A 86 -17.11 4.08 -2.17
N ILE A 87 -17.05 2.75 -2.00
CA ILE A 87 -16.49 2.13 -0.80
C ILE A 87 -14.98 2.24 -0.87
N LYS A 88 -14.43 3.01 0.07
CA LYS A 88 -12.99 3.15 0.30
C LYS A 88 -12.67 2.62 1.68
N MET A 89 -11.55 1.91 1.78
CA MET A 89 -11.02 1.42 3.04
C MET A 89 -9.54 1.77 3.14
N TRP A 90 -9.09 2.15 4.33
CA TRP A 90 -7.68 2.34 4.60
C TRP A 90 -7.30 1.73 5.95
N LEU A 91 -6.05 1.30 6.04
CA LEU A 91 -5.42 0.82 7.26
C LEU A 91 -4.01 1.38 7.32
N THR A 92 -3.66 2.05 8.42
CA THR A 92 -2.28 2.35 8.78
C THR A 92 -1.96 1.57 10.04
N MET A 93 -0.90 0.77 10.01
CA MET A 93 -0.48 -0.03 11.16
C MET A 93 1.00 0.22 11.44
N VAL A 94 1.35 0.39 12.70
CA VAL A 94 2.69 0.71 13.14
C VAL A 94 3.06 -0.20 14.31
N ALA A 95 4.20 -0.87 14.21
CA ALA A 95 4.68 -1.76 15.24
C ALA A 95 6.01 -1.26 15.81
N PHE A 96 6.13 -1.39 17.12
CA PHE A 96 7.23 -0.88 17.93
C PHE A 96 8.14 -2.03 18.36
N ASN A 97 9.42 -1.73 18.49
CA ASN A 97 10.37 -2.63 19.12
C ASN A 97 10.17 -2.57 20.64
N GLU A 98 10.03 -3.74 21.28
CA GLU A 98 9.71 -3.84 22.71
C GLU A 98 10.81 -3.27 23.61
N ASP A 99 12.07 -3.37 23.19
CA ASP A 99 13.22 -2.91 23.97
C ASP A 99 13.48 -1.40 23.82
N SER A 100 13.31 -0.87 22.61
CA SER A 100 13.69 0.51 22.27
C SER A 100 12.53 1.50 22.21
N THR A 101 11.29 1.02 22.24
CA THR A 101 10.02 1.79 22.10
C THR A 101 9.87 2.59 20.81
N PHE A 102 10.85 2.53 19.90
CA PHE A 102 10.80 3.17 18.58
C PHE A 102 10.09 2.28 17.55
N VAL A 103 9.55 2.93 16.52
CA VAL A 103 8.91 2.26 15.40
C VAL A 103 9.93 1.40 14.65
N GLU A 104 9.61 0.12 14.50
CA GLU A 104 10.43 -0.84 13.76
C GLU A 104 9.78 -1.20 12.42
N ARG A 105 8.44 -1.16 12.36
CA ARG A 105 7.67 -1.54 11.17
C ARG A 105 6.48 -0.61 11.00
N LYS A 106 6.15 -0.29 9.75
CA LYS A 106 4.94 0.45 9.39
C LYS A 106 4.33 -0.08 8.10
N TYR A 107 3.01 -0.08 8.06
CA TYR A 107 2.20 -0.63 6.98
C TYR A 107 1.10 0.36 6.62
N TYR A 108 0.79 0.43 5.34
CA TYR A 108 -0.33 1.17 4.80
C TYR A 108 -1.04 0.31 3.76
N LEU A 109 -2.36 0.22 3.87
CA LEU A 109 -3.24 -0.40 2.91
C LEU A 109 -4.31 0.61 2.53
N TYR A 110 -4.62 0.68 1.25
CA TYR A 110 -5.76 1.41 0.71
C TYR A 110 -6.48 0.58 -0.32
N VAL A 111 -7.79 0.42 -0.16
CA VAL A 111 -8.67 -0.30 -1.08
C VAL A 111 -9.71 0.67 -1.64
N ASP A 112 -9.86 0.67 -2.95
CA ASP A 112 -10.88 1.42 -3.69
C ASP A 112 -11.70 0.43 -4.54
N GLU A 113 -12.92 0.14 -4.11
CA GLU A 113 -13.80 -0.80 -4.82
C GLU A 113 -14.33 -0.23 -6.14
N HIS A 114 -14.26 1.09 -6.32
CA HIS A 114 -14.81 1.77 -7.49
C HIS A 114 -13.76 2.60 -8.21
N ALA A 115 -12.51 2.12 -8.22
CA ALA A 115 -11.42 2.78 -8.92
C ALA A 115 -11.74 2.86 -10.43
N ARG A 116 -12.19 4.03 -10.88
CA ARG A 116 -12.63 4.23 -12.28
C ARG A 116 -11.44 4.54 -13.19
N TRP A 117 -11.49 3.96 -14.39
CA TRP A 117 -10.60 4.30 -15.49
C TRP A 117 -11.41 4.87 -16.65
N GLY A 118 -11.33 6.19 -16.86
CA GLY A 118 -11.96 6.88 -17.98
C GLY A 118 -13.46 6.64 -18.13
N TRP A 119 -13.92 6.46 -19.37
CA TRP A 119 -15.33 6.24 -19.75
C TRP A 119 -15.80 4.80 -19.54
N VAL A 120 -14.95 3.90 -19.03
CA VAL A 120 -15.28 2.49 -18.86
C VAL A 120 -16.26 2.33 -17.70
N THR A 121 -17.39 1.68 -17.97
CA THR A 121 -18.56 1.59 -17.09
C THR A 121 -18.44 0.55 -15.97
N HIS A 122 -17.42 -0.29 -15.99
CA HIS A 122 -17.22 -1.33 -14.98
C HIS A 122 -16.29 -0.83 -13.86
N PRO A 123 -16.76 -0.75 -12.60
CA PRO A 123 -15.88 -0.49 -11.48
C PRO A 123 -14.80 -1.57 -11.45
N LYS A 124 -13.53 -1.15 -11.34
CA LYS A 124 -12.41 -2.05 -11.09
C LYS A 124 -12.00 -1.84 -9.66
N TRP A 125 -11.86 -2.93 -8.92
CA TRP A 125 -11.27 -2.89 -7.59
C TRP A 125 -9.77 -2.61 -7.73
N ALA A 126 -9.23 -1.80 -6.84
CA ALA A 126 -7.80 -1.52 -6.83
C ALA A 126 -7.29 -1.35 -5.40
N THR A 127 -6.09 -1.88 -5.17
CA THR A 127 -5.45 -1.84 -3.84
C THR A 127 -4.03 -1.33 -3.96
N ILE A 128 -3.61 -0.57 -2.95
CA ILE A 128 -2.23 -0.16 -2.73
C ILE A 128 -1.80 -0.65 -1.36
N VAL A 129 -0.62 -1.25 -1.29
CA VAL A 129 0.04 -1.65 -0.06
C VAL A 129 1.44 -1.04 -0.05
N TYR A 130 1.80 -0.39 1.04
CA TYR A 130 3.17 -0.02 1.35
C TYR A 130 3.56 -0.60 2.70
N ALA A 131 4.69 -1.28 2.76
CA ALA A 131 5.23 -1.81 4.00
C ALA A 131 6.71 -1.43 4.11
N GLN A 132 7.12 -0.97 5.28
CA GLN A 132 8.50 -0.70 5.63
C GLN A 132 8.84 -1.39 6.94
N ALA A 133 9.97 -2.08 6.99
CA ALA A 133 10.44 -2.78 8.18
C ALA A 133 11.95 -2.65 8.30
N GLN A 134 12.44 -2.43 9.52
CA GLN A 134 13.83 -2.70 9.85
C GLN A 134 14.01 -4.22 9.88
N ALA A 135 14.94 -4.74 9.08
CA ALA A 135 15.20 -6.16 9.04
C ALA A 135 16.00 -6.61 10.28
N ASP A 136 15.62 -7.76 10.82
CA ASP A 136 16.38 -8.39 11.90
C ASP A 136 17.78 -8.76 11.37
N ALA A 137 18.82 -8.56 12.18
CA ALA A 137 20.20 -8.91 11.81
C ALA A 137 20.33 -10.37 11.36
N ALA A 138 19.57 -11.27 11.98
CA ALA A 138 19.52 -12.69 11.63
C ALA A 138 19.06 -12.96 10.19
N VAL A 139 18.22 -12.08 9.61
CA VAL A 139 17.78 -12.18 8.21
C VAL A 139 18.84 -11.58 7.29
N LEU A 140 19.41 -10.42 7.63
CA LEU A 140 20.40 -9.75 6.79
C LEU A 140 21.73 -10.52 6.70
N GLU A 141 22.19 -11.10 7.82
CA GLU A 141 23.49 -11.78 7.92
C GLU A 141 23.44 -13.24 7.48
N LYS A 142 22.24 -13.77 7.21
CA LYS A 142 22.07 -15.15 6.77
C LYS A 142 22.80 -15.37 5.43
N PRO A 143 23.67 -16.39 5.31
CA PRO A 143 24.28 -16.70 4.03
C PRO A 143 23.24 -17.28 3.07
N TYR A 144 22.92 -16.52 2.02
CA TYR A 144 22.01 -16.96 0.96
C TYR A 144 22.76 -17.59 -0.20
N ALA A 145 22.18 -18.62 -0.82
CA ALA A 145 22.78 -19.29 -1.98
C ALA A 145 22.92 -18.36 -3.20
N ASN A 146 22.00 -17.40 -3.34
CA ASN A 146 21.99 -16.37 -4.37
C ASN A 146 21.00 -15.25 -3.99
N GLU A 147 21.00 -14.17 -4.77
CA GLU A 147 20.12 -13.02 -4.55
C GLU A 147 18.62 -13.36 -4.64
N ASN A 148 18.25 -14.34 -5.48
CA ASN A 148 16.85 -14.75 -5.59
C ASN A 148 16.35 -15.39 -4.29
N ALA A 149 17.19 -16.23 -3.65
CA ALA A 149 16.89 -16.83 -2.36
C ALA A 149 16.79 -15.77 -1.25
N ARG A 150 17.62 -14.72 -1.32
CA ARG A 150 17.56 -13.57 -0.41
C ARG A 150 16.24 -12.83 -0.55
N MET A 151 15.83 -12.47 -1.77
CA MET A 151 14.56 -11.78 -2.04
C MET A 151 13.34 -12.57 -1.55
N SER A 152 13.30 -13.88 -1.78
CA SER A 152 12.22 -14.73 -1.23
C SER A 152 12.20 -14.70 0.29
N ALA A 153 13.36 -14.78 0.95
CA ALA A 153 13.43 -14.76 2.41
C ALA A 153 13.03 -13.40 3.01
N LEU A 154 13.36 -12.28 2.35
CA LEU A 154 12.90 -10.95 2.76
C LEU A 154 11.38 -10.81 2.63
N LEU A 155 10.79 -11.40 1.59
CA LEU A 155 9.34 -11.43 1.40
C LEU A 155 8.64 -12.31 2.46
N ASP A 156 9.20 -13.48 2.77
CA ASP A 156 8.74 -14.37 3.85
C ASP A 156 8.77 -13.63 5.20
N TYR A 157 9.88 -12.96 5.50
CA TYR A 157 10.05 -12.15 6.71
C TYR A 157 8.96 -11.07 6.85
N LEU A 158 8.73 -10.28 5.79
CA LEU A 158 7.72 -9.23 5.83
C LEU A 158 6.30 -9.79 6.03
N ARG A 159 5.98 -10.90 5.36
CA ARG A 159 4.71 -11.60 5.52
C ARG A 159 4.50 -12.04 6.96
N GLU A 160 5.50 -12.71 7.55
CA GLU A 160 5.42 -13.20 8.93
C GLU A 160 5.24 -12.06 9.93
N LYS A 161 6.02 -10.97 9.79
CA LYS A 161 5.89 -9.80 10.67
C LYS A 161 4.52 -9.14 10.53
N PHE A 162 4.05 -8.94 9.31
CA PHE A 162 2.76 -8.32 9.06
C PHE A 162 1.58 -9.15 9.61
N THR A 163 1.59 -10.48 9.40
CA THR A 163 0.58 -11.38 9.98
C THR A 163 0.64 -11.38 11.50
N SER A 164 1.84 -11.44 12.08
CA SER A 164 2.01 -11.38 13.54
C SER A 164 1.50 -10.05 14.12
N ASP A 165 1.78 -8.91 13.47
CA ASP A 165 1.34 -7.60 13.94
C ASP A 165 -0.19 -7.47 13.81
N THR A 166 -0.78 -7.97 12.71
CA THR A 166 -2.24 -8.03 12.50
C THR A 166 -2.96 -8.80 13.61
N LEU A 167 -2.47 -10.00 13.97
CA LEU A 167 -3.07 -10.85 15.00
C LEU A 167 -3.16 -10.17 16.38
N LYS A 168 -2.29 -9.19 16.66
CA LYS A 168 -2.28 -8.45 17.93
C LYS A 168 -3.40 -7.41 18.00
N VAL A 169 -3.84 -6.86 16.86
CA VAL A 169 -4.81 -5.75 16.81
C VAL A 169 -6.16 -6.15 16.21
N SER A 170 -6.25 -7.30 15.54
CA SER A 170 -7.51 -7.75 14.93
C SER A 170 -8.64 -8.15 15.89
N PRO A 171 -8.40 -8.54 17.17
CA PRO A 171 -9.49 -8.74 18.12
C PRO A 171 -10.39 -7.50 18.31
N ASP A 172 -9.82 -6.30 18.15
CA ASP A 172 -10.55 -5.03 18.24
C ASP A 172 -11.36 -4.76 16.97
N ASN A 173 -10.86 -5.19 15.80
CA ASN A 173 -11.49 -4.91 14.51
C ASN A 173 -11.20 -6.00 13.46
N LYS A 174 -12.24 -6.77 13.10
CA LYS A 174 -12.18 -7.82 12.07
C LYS A 174 -11.80 -7.32 10.68
N MET A 175 -11.96 -6.03 10.38
CA MET A 175 -11.56 -5.47 9.09
C MET A 175 -10.04 -5.44 8.93
N ILE A 176 -9.29 -5.50 10.03
CA ILE A 176 -7.84 -5.68 10.01
C ILE A 176 -7.49 -7.09 9.54
N ASP A 177 -8.23 -8.13 9.93
CA ASP A 177 -8.03 -9.49 9.40
C ASP A 177 -8.30 -9.54 7.89
N VAL A 178 -9.37 -8.89 7.41
CA VAL A 178 -9.67 -8.81 5.97
C VAL A 178 -8.53 -8.12 5.21
N SER A 179 -7.97 -7.06 5.79
CA SER A 179 -6.80 -6.37 5.24
C SER A 179 -5.59 -7.31 5.15
N ASN A 180 -5.43 -8.17 6.15
CA ASN A 180 -4.37 -9.18 6.15
C ASN A 180 -4.56 -10.24 5.09
N ASP A 181 -5.77 -10.76 4.91
CA ASP A 181 -6.07 -11.76 3.88
C ASP A 181 -5.73 -11.25 2.46
N VAL A 182 -6.01 -9.97 2.18
CA VAL A 182 -5.68 -9.34 0.88
C VAL A 182 -4.17 -9.30 0.65
N ILE A 183 -3.40 -8.90 1.67
CA ILE A 183 -1.94 -8.81 1.57
C ILE A 183 -1.32 -10.21 1.50
N ASP A 184 -1.79 -11.15 2.33
CA ASP A 184 -1.32 -12.53 2.37
C ASP A 184 -1.53 -13.24 1.03
N GLU A 185 -2.70 -13.08 0.42
CA GLU A 185 -3.00 -13.64 -0.90
C GLU A 185 -2.02 -13.11 -1.97
N ALA A 186 -1.76 -11.81 -1.97
CA ALA A 186 -0.83 -11.19 -2.92
C ALA A 186 0.60 -11.72 -2.74
N ILE A 187 1.08 -11.82 -1.49
CA ILE A 187 2.42 -12.33 -1.19
C ILE A 187 2.53 -13.81 -1.54
N LEU A 188 1.57 -14.65 -1.14
CA LEU A 188 1.54 -16.08 -1.45
C LEU A 188 1.53 -16.34 -2.96
N THR A 189 0.79 -15.53 -3.73
CA THR A 189 0.78 -15.62 -5.19
C THR A 189 2.16 -15.34 -5.78
N VAL A 190 2.87 -14.32 -5.28
CA VAL A 190 4.24 -14.02 -5.72
C VAL A 190 5.21 -15.11 -5.29
N GLN A 191 5.13 -15.59 -4.05
CA GLN A 191 5.95 -16.72 -3.58
C GLN A 191 5.77 -17.97 -4.45
N LEU A 192 4.54 -18.27 -4.88
CA LEU A 192 4.28 -19.36 -5.82
C LEU A 192 5.00 -19.14 -7.16
N ILE A 193 4.90 -17.93 -7.74
CA ILE A 193 5.62 -17.56 -8.96
C ILE A 193 7.14 -17.74 -8.79
N LEU A 194 7.70 -17.33 -7.65
CA LEU A 194 9.13 -17.47 -7.36
C LEU A 194 9.53 -18.93 -7.15
N LYS A 195 8.66 -19.76 -6.57
CA LYS A 195 8.88 -21.21 -6.42
C LYS A 195 8.93 -21.90 -7.78
N GLU A 196 8.04 -21.52 -8.70
CA GLU A 196 8.01 -22.05 -10.07
C GLU A 196 9.13 -21.50 -10.94
N SER A 197 9.52 -20.24 -10.73
CA SER A 197 10.57 -19.56 -11.50
C SER A 197 11.43 -18.65 -10.60
N PRO A 198 12.44 -19.20 -9.90
CA PRO A 198 13.28 -18.42 -8.98
C PRO A 198 13.99 -17.25 -9.65
N ALA A 199 14.30 -17.36 -10.94
CA ALA A 199 14.95 -16.30 -11.71
C ALA A 199 14.11 -15.00 -11.79
N ARG A 200 12.79 -15.08 -11.57
CA ARG A 200 11.92 -13.89 -11.57
C ARG A 200 12.05 -13.04 -10.32
N ALA A 201 12.72 -13.49 -9.27
CA ALA A 201 12.96 -12.69 -8.06
C ALA A 201 13.68 -11.36 -8.37
N VAL A 202 14.52 -11.34 -9.41
CA VAL A 202 15.15 -10.10 -9.91
C VAL A 202 14.15 -9.05 -10.39
N GLU A 203 12.91 -9.42 -10.75
CA GLU A 203 11.87 -8.47 -11.13
C GLU A 203 11.35 -7.68 -9.92
N LEU A 204 11.43 -8.24 -8.70
CA LEU A 204 10.96 -7.56 -7.49
C LEU A 204 11.77 -6.29 -7.19
N SER A 205 13.07 -6.28 -7.48
CA SER A 205 13.92 -5.11 -7.27
C SER A 205 13.85 -4.09 -8.40
N ARG A 206 13.20 -4.43 -9.53
CA ARG A 206 13.05 -3.49 -10.66
C ARG A 206 12.03 -2.40 -10.35
N PRO A 207 12.18 -1.20 -10.92
CA PRO A 207 11.16 -0.14 -10.80
C PRO A 207 9.77 -0.58 -11.23
N ASP A 208 9.67 -1.43 -12.24
CA ASP A 208 8.40 -1.97 -12.75
C ASP A 208 7.79 -3.07 -11.86
N GLY A 209 8.58 -3.65 -10.95
CA GLY A 209 8.18 -4.77 -10.11
C GLY A 209 7.86 -6.07 -10.86
N LEU A 210 7.60 -7.12 -10.10
CA LEU A 210 7.11 -8.41 -10.58
C LEU A 210 5.61 -8.34 -10.84
N VAL A 211 5.19 -8.74 -12.04
CA VAL A 211 3.76 -8.82 -12.40
C VAL A 211 3.17 -10.14 -11.92
N PHE A 212 1.99 -10.06 -11.29
CA PHE A 212 1.20 -11.20 -10.83
C PHE A 212 -0.31 -11.00 -11.08
N GLN A 213 -1.11 -12.02 -10.78
CA GLN A 213 -2.58 -11.97 -10.89
C GLN A 213 -3.20 -12.25 -9.50
N HIS A 214 -3.78 -11.22 -8.89
CA HIS A 214 -4.58 -11.33 -7.68
C HIS A 214 -5.99 -11.85 -8.02
N LYS A 215 -6.57 -12.69 -7.16
CA LYS A 215 -7.90 -13.27 -7.33
C LYS A 215 -9.00 -12.21 -7.36
N SER A 216 -8.96 -11.25 -6.42
CA SER A 216 -9.99 -10.22 -6.27
C SER A 216 -9.72 -8.95 -7.08
N PHE A 217 -8.44 -8.58 -7.21
CA PHE A 217 -8.04 -7.29 -7.80
C PHE A 217 -7.37 -7.41 -9.19
N TYR A 218 -7.43 -8.60 -9.80
CA TYR A 218 -6.85 -8.90 -11.10
C TYR A 218 -5.34 -8.63 -11.17
N LYS A 219 -4.88 -7.93 -12.20
CA LYS A 219 -3.46 -7.68 -12.44
C LYS A 219 -2.84 -6.93 -11.25
N GLY A 220 -1.70 -7.43 -10.79
CA GLY A 220 -0.91 -6.86 -9.71
C GLY A 220 0.54 -6.65 -10.10
N ARG A 221 1.20 -5.74 -9.38
CA ARG A 221 2.65 -5.52 -9.40
C ARG A 221 3.17 -5.49 -7.97
N MET A 222 4.27 -6.19 -7.72
CA MET A 222 4.96 -6.20 -6.44
C MET A 222 6.39 -5.73 -6.62
N ARG A 223 6.84 -4.84 -5.75
CA ARG A 223 8.21 -4.37 -5.71
C ARG A 223 8.77 -4.56 -4.31
N LEU A 224 10.02 -4.99 -4.22
CA LEU A 224 10.76 -5.20 -2.99
C LEU A 224 12.12 -4.54 -3.14
N ALA A 225 12.47 -3.68 -2.20
CA ALA A 225 13.78 -3.05 -2.13
C ALA A 225 14.35 -3.21 -0.71
N GLU A 226 15.65 -3.33 -0.60
CA GLU A 226 16.38 -3.33 0.65
C GLU A 226 17.47 -2.26 0.55
N ASN A 227 17.52 -1.35 1.51
CA ASN A 227 18.56 -0.33 1.62
C ASN A 227 18.90 -0.14 3.10
N ASP A 228 20.17 -0.28 3.46
CA ASP A 228 20.68 -0.08 4.82
C ASP A 228 19.91 -0.86 5.90
N GLY A 229 19.54 -2.11 5.58
CA GLY A 229 18.76 -2.96 6.47
C GLY A 229 17.28 -2.59 6.58
N MET A 230 16.80 -1.58 5.84
CA MET A 230 15.38 -1.28 5.70
C MET A 230 14.81 -1.98 4.48
N ILE A 231 13.79 -2.81 4.70
CA ILE A 231 13.04 -3.47 3.64
C ILE A 231 11.81 -2.62 3.29
N LYS A 232 11.59 -2.36 2.00
CA LYS A 232 10.43 -1.65 1.46
C LYS A 232 9.68 -2.56 0.50
N LEU A 233 8.43 -2.87 0.82
CA LEU A 233 7.51 -3.62 -0.04
C LEU A 233 6.40 -2.70 -0.54
N GLU A 234 6.11 -2.83 -1.83
CA GLU A 234 5.05 -2.11 -2.51
C GLU A 234 4.21 -3.10 -3.32
N ILE A 235 2.90 -3.10 -3.10
CA ILE A 235 1.95 -3.91 -3.87
C ILE A 235 0.91 -2.97 -4.46
N LYS A 236 0.71 -3.06 -5.78
CA LYS A 236 -0.34 -2.33 -6.49
C LYS A 236 -1.16 -3.28 -7.33
N THR A 237 -2.47 -3.23 -7.20
CA THR A 237 -3.39 -4.11 -7.96
C THR A 237 -4.43 -3.31 -8.72
N GLY A 238 -5.14 -3.97 -9.63
CA GLY A 238 -6.19 -3.35 -10.44
C GLY A 238 -5.66 -2.17 -11.25
N THR A 239 -6.42 -1.07 -11.25
CA THR A 239 -6.06 0.16 -11.97
C THR A 239 -4.79 0.83 -11.44
N TYR A 240 -4.40 0.58 -10.19
CA TYR A 240 -3.14 1.10 -9.64
C TYR A 240 -1.90 0.37 -10.19
N SER A 241 -2.03 -0.89 -10.62
CA SER A 241 -0.93 -1.66 -11.21
C SER A 241 -0.55 -1.19 -12.62
N GLU A 242 -1.47 -0.54 -13.33
CA GLU A 242 -1.28 -0.11 -14.72
C GLU A 242 -0.45 1.18 -14.82
N LYS A 243 -0.31 1.93 -13.71
CA LYS A 243 0.29 3.27 -13.64
C LYS A 243 1.65 3.35 -12.94
N SER A 244 2.33 2.23 -12.66
CA SER A 244 3.54 2.22 -11.82
C SER A 244 4.78 2.98 -12.33
N GLN A 245 4.63 3.85 -13.34
CA GLN A 245 5.67 4.78 -13.79
C GLN A 245 5.69 6.12 -13.02
N ASP A 246 4.81 6.35 -12.03
CA ASP A 246 4.70 7.64 -11.33
C ASP A 246 5.86 7.94 -10.34
N ALA A 247 6.61 9.02 -10.66
CA ALA A 247 7.50 9.95 -9.93
C ALA A 247 8.11 9.66 -8.54
N ARG A 248 7.50 8.87 -7.64
CA ARG A 248 8.04 8.64 -6.27
C ARG A 248 9.33 7.82 -6.24
N THR A 249 9.66 7.13 -7.32
CA THR A 249 10.92 6.39 -7.45
C THR A 249 12.13 7.30 -7.66
N GLN A 250 11.95 8.56 -8.08
CA GLN A 250 13.09 9.48 -8.33
C GLN A 250 13.66 10.12 -7.05
N THR A 251 12.93 10.16 -5.95
CA THR A 251 13.44 10.73 -4.68
C THR A 251 14.26 9.74 -3.86
N ILE A 252 14.37 8.48 -4.27
CA ILE A 252 15.06 7.40 -3.51
C ILE A 252 16.58 7.38 -3.78
N GLY A 253 17.10 8.28 -4.62
CA GLY A 253 18.51 8.27 -5.05
C GLY A 253 19.40 9.39 -4.54
N ASN A 254 18.96 10.26 -3.61
CA ASN A 254 19.69 11.50 -3.29
C ASN A 254 19.84 11.85 -1.80
N ASP A 255 19.51 10.97 -0.86
CA ASP A 255 19.78 11.17 0.57
C ASP A 255 20.82 10.16 1.08
#